data_AF-A0A8S8XN45-F1
#
_entry.id   AF-A0A8S8XN45-F1
#
_cell.length_a   1.000
_cell.length_b   1.000
_cell.length_c   1.000
_cell.angle_alpha   90.00
_cell.angle_beta   90.00
_cell.angle_gamma   90.00
#
_symmetry.space_group_name_H-M   'P 1'
#
loop_
_entity.id
_entity.type
_entity.pdbx_description
1 polymer ?
#
loop_
_entity_poly.entity_id
_entity_poly.type
_entity_poly.pdbx_seq_one_letter_code
_entity_poly.pdbx_strand_id
1 'polypeptide(L)'
;MDTKVALLSGFLVMLLVGSGLLIIVDNTGQSTNEETQIPEQVIDEPVISNQQPVAFVPDVIRTWDGQNSIISGYIFDESPTTTSVVVKLINPVTNGEFLTLQGAEVDADGKWNAMLPTNEVGSWMVMVTVTDEAGLQSESVFSELTVSEPDEADVKVTFLWEIPESTEAPEGTLLGVAIHEYPETCTIVYKPLYQSPLLDIYAEVNPDTGEFMMQFNTSQVNNKGQIIATCGFFTTSINSTIVDLPLPPDPVDDSDLDGILDDVDLCSDTPEGEPVYQTGCSDSQTDDDEDGVNNDRDICPDTASGDSVDSVGCAASQKDSDSDGVTNNLDACPNTPAGEAVNPDGCSQSQLDSDSDGVANNLDQCPGTPLGEAVDSVGCADSQKEQPPTRPKILALHGGGQTANSS
;
A
#
# COMPACT_ATOMS: atom_id res chain seq x y z
N MET A 1 25.47 3.43 49.93
CA MET A 1 26.92 3.20 49.71
C MET A 1 27.10 3.58 48.25
N ASP A 2 27.51 4.80 47.93
CA ASP A 2 28.81 5.34 48.29
C ASP A 2 28.83 6.79 48.76
N THR A 3 29.78 7.00 49.65
CA THR A 3 30.19 8.22 50.33
C THR A 3 31.19 9.02 49.50
N LYS A 4 31.20 10.35 49.77
CA LYS A 4 32.26 11.35 49.50
C LYS A 4 32.12 12.14 48.20
N VAL A 5 31.47 13.31 48.27
CA VAL A 5 32.13 14.63 48.15
C VAL A 5 31.23 15.64 48.89
N ALA A 6 31.66 16.02 50.09
CA ALA A 6 31.12 17.13 50.85
C ALA A 6 32.31 17.98 51.26
N LEU A 7 32.50 19.14 50.62
CA LEU A 7 33.31 20.25 51.10
C LEU A 7 33.16 21.44 50.14
N LEU A 8 32.93 22.62 50.74
CA LEU A 8 32.98 23.98 50.16
C LEU A 8 31.68 24.52 49.53
N SER A 9 30.63 24.59 50.34
CA SER A 9 29.65 25.68 50.29
C SER A 9 29.58 26.30 51.68
N GLY A 10 29.93 27.58 51.79
CA GLY A 10 29.85 28.30 53.06
C GLY A 10 30.88 29.40 53.25
N PHE A 11 30.90 30.41 52.37
CA PHE A 11 31.40 31.73 52.74
C PHE A 11 30.84 32.83 51.82
N LEU A 12 29.54 33.12 51.97
CA LEU A 12 28.97 34.38 51.53
C LEU A 12 27.72 34.65 52.38
N VAL A 13 27.86 35.55 53.36
CA VAL A 13 26.87 36.48 53.94
C VAL A 13 27.37 36.82 55.35
N MET A 14 28.13 37.91 55.46
CA MET A 14 28.31 38.75 56.66
C MET A 14 29.47 39.73 56.42
N LEU A 15 29.20 40.89 55.81
CA LEU A 15 30.03 42.08 56.00
C LEU A 15 29.38 43.37 55.45
N LEU A 16 28.25 43.78 56.03
CA LEU A 16 27.77 45.17 55.91
C LEU A 16 26.96 45.57 57.15
N VAL A 17 27.66 45.91 58.23
CA VAL A 17 27.15 46.86 59.23
C VAL A 17 28.35 47.63 59.78
N GLY A 18 28.44 48.92 59.48
CA GLY A 18 29.39 49.77 60.21
C GLY A 18 29.77 51.09 59.57
N SER A 19 28.80 51.98 59.32
CA SER A 19 29.05 53.44 59.40
C SER A 19 27.77 54.23 59.10
N GLY A 20 27.12 54.72 60.16
CA GLY A 20 25.96 55.60 60.05
C GLY A 20 25.81 56.40 61.33
N LEU A 21 26.76 57.30 61.58
CA LEU A 21 26.70 58.25 62.68
C LEU A 21 25.73 59.38 62.29
N LEU A 22 24.52 59.35 62.86
CA LEU A 22 23.55 60.45 62.76
C LEU A 22 23.85 61.47 63.87
N ILE A 23 24.25 62.68 63.49
CA ILE A 23 24.24 63.85 64.38
C ILE A 23 23.07 64.73 63.94
N ILE A 24 22.10 64.90 64.84
CA ILE A 24 21.03 65.88 64.74
C ILE A 24 21.55 67.16 65.40
N VAL A 25 21.58 68.29 64.68
CA VAL A 25 21.69 69.61 65.29
C VAL A 25 20.49 70.44 64.86
N ASP A 26 19.66 70.74 65.86
CA ASP A 26 18.57 71.70 65.84
C ASP A 26 19.16 73.12 65.83
N ASN A 27 18.65 74.01 64.97
CA ASN A 27 19.10 75.38 64.84
C ASN A 27 17.96 76.34 65.22
N THR A 28 17.95 76.78 66.47
CA THR A 28 17.23 77.99 66.89
C THR A 28 18.25 78.96 67.45
N GLY A 29 18.44 80.07 66.73
CA GLY A 29 19.50 81.04 66.99
C GLY A 29 19.23 82.01 68.15
N GLN A 30 20.26 82.79 68.48
CA GLN A 30 20.17 84.24 68.61
C GLN A 30 21.56 84.87 68.74
N SER A 31 21.76 85.91 67.93
CA SER A 31 22.70 87.04 68.01
C SER A 31 23.67 87.14 69.19
N THR A 32 24.95 87.43 68.92
CA THR A 32 25.49 88.81 68.91
C THR A 32 26.97 88.84 68.48
N ASN A 33 27.25 89.71 67.50
CA ASN A 33 28.47 90.47 67.17
C ASN A 33 29.80 90.12 67.87
N GLU A 34 30.82 89.77 67.07
CA GLU A 34 32.05 90.58 66.89
C GLU A 34 32.87 90.06 65.71
N GLU A 35 33.31 90.98 64.83
CA GLU A 35 34.09 90.70 63.63
C GLU A 35 35.52 90.25 63.98
N THR A 36 35.96 89.12 63.46
CA THR A 36 37.39 88.83 63.28
C THR A 36 37.55 88.13 61.94
N GLN A 37 38.15 88.82 60.97
CA GLN A 37 38.44 88.29 59.64
C GLN A 37 39.49 87.17 59.75
N ILE A 38 39.10 85.96 59.37
CA ILE A 38 40.00 84.82 59.11
C ILE A 38 39.93 84.59 57.58
N PRO A 39 41.05 84.44 56.86
CA PRO A 39 41.03 84.39 55.40
C PRO A 39 40.30 83.14 54.91
N GLU A 40 39.45 83.30 53.89
CA GLU A 40 38.85 82.21 53.13
C GLU A 40 39.94 81.22 52.71
N GLN A 41 39.89 80.01 53.28
CA GLN A 41 40.58 78.89 52.69
C GLN A 41 39.78 78.45 51.48
N VAL A 42 40.34 78.73 50.30
CA VAL A 42 39.96 78.10 49.04
C VAL A 42 40.18 76.60 49.23
N ILE A 43 39.08 75.86 49.43
CA ILE A 43 39.08 74.42 49.22
C ILE A 43 38.98 74.26 47.71
N ASP A 44 40.12 74.01 47.05
CA ASP A 44 40.11 73.62 45.65
C ASP A 44 39.17 72.40 45.50
N GLU A 45 38.19 72.51 44.60
CA GLU A 45 37.33 71.41 44.23
C GLU A 45 38.19 70.19 43.84
N PRO A 46 37.79 68.94 44.17
CA PRO A 46 38.51 67.78 43.70
C PRO A 46 38.51 67.80 42.17
N VAL A 47 39.68 68.02 41.59
CA VAL A 47 39.89 67.86 40.15
C VAL A 47 39.54 66.41 39.83
N ILE A 48 38.39 66.17 39.23
CA ILE A 48 38.07 64.88 38.62
C ILE A 48 39.07 64.75 37.46
N SER A 49 40.14 64.01 37.71
CA SER A 49 41.14 63.73 36.70
C SER A 49 40.49 62.82 35.67
N ASN A 50 40.28 63.32 34.45
CA ASN A 50 39.78 62.55 33.32
C ASN A 50 40.66 61.32 33.08
N GLN A 51 40.09 60.11 33.18
CA GLN A 51 40.82 58.86 32.94
C GLN A 51 40.52 58.33 31.54
N GLN A 52 41.32 57.35 31.13
CA GLN A 52 41.07 56.65 29.87
C GLN A 52 39.89 55.68 30.06
N PRO A 53 38.90 55.64 29.16
CA PRO A 53 37.77 54.73 29.27
C PRO A 53 38.24 53.28 29.14
N VAL A 54 37.60 52.37 29.89
CA VAL A 54 37.86 50.92 29.82
C VAL A 54 36.61 50.20 29.33
N ALA A 55 36.75 49.43 28.25
CA ALA A 55 35.67 48.62 27.71
C ALA A 55 35.79 47.15 28.13
N PHE A 56 34.66 46.50 28.38
CA PHE A 56 34.56 45.06 28.53
C PHE A 56 33.51 44.52 27.56
N VAL A 57 33.92 43.57 26.73
CA VAL A 57 33.07 42.97 25.69
C VAL A 57 33.24 41.46 25.77
N PRO A 58 32.22 40.70 26.21
CA PRO A 58 32.30 39.24 26.24
C PRO A 58 32.25 38.67 24.82
N ASP A 59 32.74 37.44 24.68
CA ASP A 59 32.54 36.64 23.46
C ASP A 59 31.06 36.27 23.28
N VAL A 60 30.61 36.16 22.04
CA VAL A 60 29.24 35.83 21.67
C VAL A 60 29.24 34.52 20.89
N ILE A 61 28.69 33.48 21.49
CA ILE A 61 28.45 32.20 20.83
C ILE A 61 26.95 32.00 20.71
N ARG A 62 26.47 31.77 19.49
CA ARG A 62 25.05 31.55 19.20
C ARG A 62 24.85 30.58 18.05
N THR A 63 23.65 30.02 17.98
CA THR A 63 23.17 29.27 16.82
C THR A 63 22.49 30.22 15.85
N TRP A 64 22.62 29.98 14.55
CA TRP A 64 21.96 30.77 13.53
C TRP A 64 20.43 30.69 13.63
N ASP A 65 19.76 31.83 13.55
CA ASP A 65 18.30 31.99 13.59
C ASP A 65 17.77 32.94 12.50
N GLY A 66 18.60 33.24 11.49
CA GLY A 66 18.30 34.18 10.41
C GLY A 66 18.38 35.67 10.78
N GLN A 67 18.62 36.03 12.05
CA GLN A 67 18.75 37.41 12.48
C GLN A 67 20.21 37.89 12.56
N ASN A 68 20.36 39.20 12.36
CA ASN A 68 21.63 39.90 12.55
C ASN A 68 22.17 39.73 13.97
N SER A 69 23.47 39.50 14.09
CA SER A 69 24.12 39.33 15.39
C SER A 69 24.17 40.64 16.17
N ILE A 70 24.02 40.57 17.50
CA ILE A 70 24.13 41.74 18.38
C ILE A 70 25.33 41.56 19.30
N ILE A 71 26.19 42.58 19.36
CA ILE A 71 27.27 42.66 20.34
C ILE A 71 26.87 43.62 21.45
N SER A 72 27.26 43.32 22.68
CA SER A 72 27.00 44.19 23.83
C SER A 72 28.17 44.15 24.79
N GLY A 73 28.30 45.18 25.61
CA GLY A 73 29.39 45.28 26.57
C GLY A 73 29.11 46.34 27.63
N TYR A 74 30.13 46.59 28.45
CA TYR A 74 30.14 47.61 29.48
C TYR A 74 31.33 48.54 29.29
N ILE A 75 31.13 49.82 29.60
CA ILE A 75 32.12 50.88 29.55
C ILE A 75 32.24 51.46 30.95
N PHE A 76 33.46 51.45 31.46
CA PHE A 76 33.81 52.03 32.74
C PHE A 76 34.56 53.33 32.46
N ASP A 77 33.92 54.45 32.80
CA ASP A 77 34.39 55.81 32.56
C ASP A 77 33.77 56.77 33.60
N GLU A 78 34.36 57.96 33.80
CA GLU A 78 33.76 58.98 34.68
C GLU A 78 32.42 59.52 34.15
N SER A 79 32.22 59.53 32.82
CA SER A 79 30.98 59.96 32.17
C SER A 79 30.61 59.01 31.02
N PRO A 80 30.11 57.80 31.33
CA PRO A 80 29.87 56.76 30.31
C PRO A 80 28.94 57.20 29.18
N THR A 81 27.93 58.03 29.48
CA THR A 81 26.92 58.50 28.50
C THR A 81 27.48 59.45 27.44
N THR A 82 28.64 60.08 27.68
CA THR A 82 29.30 60.98 26.72
C THR A 82 30.36 60.27 25.90
N THR A 83 30.57 58.97 26.10
CA THR A 83 31.52 58.18 25.34
C THR A 83 30.96 57.78 23.97
N SER A 84 31.85 57.63 22.99
CA SER A 84 31.54 57.14 21.65
C SER A 84 32.15 55.76 21.44
N VAL A 85 31.33 54.80 21.04
CA VAL A 85 31.76 53.43 20.76
C VAL A 85 31.93 53.24 19.27
N VAL A 86 33.10 52.74 18.88
CA VAL A 86 33.41 52.32 17.52
C VAL A 86 33.59 50.81 17.51
N VAL A 87 32.74 50.12 16.75
CA VAL A 87 32.79 48.67 16.58
C VAL A 87 33.27 48.36 15.16
N LYS A 88 34.28 47.51 15.04
CA LYS A 88 34.79 47.01 13.76
C LYS A 88 34.62 45.50 13.72
N LEU A 89 33.87 45.00 12.74
CA LEU A 89 33.75 43.58 12.47
C LEU A 89 34.86 43.15 11.51
N ILE A 90 35.59 42.08 11.86
CA ILE A 90 36.69 41.53 11.08
C ILE A 90 36.31 40.09 10.70
N ASN A 91 36.22 39.84 9.39
CA ASN A 91 36.11 38.49 8.85
C ASN A 91 37.54 37.88 8.73
N PRO A 92 37.85 36.79 9.47
CA PRO A 92 39.18 36.18 9.46
C PRO A 92 39.54 35.53 8.12
N VAL A 93 38.55 35.23 7.27
CA VAL A 93 38.75 34.58 5.96
C VAL A 93 39.08 35.60 4.87
N THR A 94 38.36 36.72 4.81
CA THR A 94 38.59 37.77 3.78
C THR A 94 39.67 38.78 4.19
N ASN A 95 40.14 38.71 5.44
CA ASN A 95 41.35 39.35 5.96
C ASN A 95 41.47 40.86 5.63
N GLY A 96 40.38 41.64 5.79
CA GLY A 96 40.50 43.11 5.71
C GLY A 96 39.25 43.94 5.40
N GLU A 97 38.07 43.37 5.18
CA GLU A 97 36.86 44.19 5.08
C GLU A 97 36.39 44.59 6.48
N PHE A 98 36.58 45.87 6.81
CA PHE A 98 36.11 46.45 8.06
C PHE A 98 34.74 47.07 7.82
N LEU A 99 33.72 46.47 8.41
CA LEU A 99 32.49 47.20 8.62
C LEU A 99 32.61 47.96 9.95
N THR A 100 32.65 49.29 9.85
CA THR A 100 32.74 50.18 11.01
C THR A 100 31.35 50.68 11.36
N LEU A 101 30.90 50.35 12.57
CA LEU A 101 29.68 50.89 13.17
C LEU A 101 30.11 51.96 14.17
N GLN A 102 29.57 53.17 14.02
CA GLN A 102 29.77 54.27 14.96
C GLN A 102 28.45 54.65 15.60
N GLY A 103 28.48 54.98 16.89
CA GLY A 103 27.34 55.58 17.58
C GLY A 103 26.41 54.59 18.28
N ALA A 104 26.96 53.53 18.89
CA ALA A 104 26.18 52.79 19.88
C ALA A 104 25.90 53.71 21.07
N GLU A 105 24.63 53.84 21.46
CA GLU A 105 24.24 54.60 22.64
C GLU A 105 24.71 53.86 23.89
N VAL A 106 25.32 54.61 24.81
CA VAL A 106 25.78 54.11 26.11
C VAL A 106 24.84 54.64 27.17
N ASP A 107 24.24 53.73 27.94
CA ASP A 107 23.35 54.12 29.03
C ASP A 107 24.11 54.65 30.25
N ALA A 108 23.37 55.13 31.26
CA ALA A 108 23.96 55.69 32.49
C ALA A 108 24.76 54.66 33.31
N ASP A 109 24.49 53.37 33.11
CA ASP A 109 25.20 52.26 33.76
C ASP A 109 26.42 51.79 32.93
N GLY A 110 26.72 52.48 31.82
CA GLY A 110 27.83 52.17 30.91
C GLY A 110 27.56 50.99 29.97
N LYS A 111 26.34 50.46 29.93
CA LYS A 111 25.97 49.37 29.04
C LYS A 111 25.64 49.91 27.67
N TRP A 112 26.07 49.17 26.65
CA TRP A 112 25.83 49.49 25.26
C TRP A 112 25.56 48.21 24.46
N ASN A 113 24.93 48.37 23.31
CA ASN A 113 24.79 47.29 22.34
C ASN A 113 24.85 47.84 20.90
N ALA A 114 25.27 47.01 19.97
CA ALA A 114 25.29 47.32 18.55
C ALA A 114 24.84 46.10 17.75
N MET A 115 23.97 46.33 16.76
CA MET A 115 23.60 45.31 15.79
C MET A 115 24.67 45.25 14.69
N LEU A 116 25.23 44.07 14.48
CA LEU A 116 26.18 43.78 13.42
C LEU A 116 25.40 43.36 12.16
N PRO A 117 25.69 43.90 10.98
CA PRO A 117 25.03 43.51 9.72
C PRO A 117 25.63 42.21 9.18
N THR A 118 25.73 41.19 10.03
CA THR A 118 26.07 39.83 9.65
C THR A 118 24.99 38.89 10.17
N ASN A 119 24.41 38.14 9.25
CA ASN A 119 23.46 37.06 9.49
C ASN A 119 24.00 35.73 8.92
N GLU A 120 25.31 35.63 8.68
CA GLU A 120 25.92 34.41 8.15
C GLU A 120 26.32 33.46 9.30
N VAL A 121 26.62 32.20 8.97
CA VAL A 121 27.30 31.24 9.86
C VAL A 121 28.81 31.40 9.75
N GLY A 122 29.55 31.25 10.85
CA GLY A 122 30.99 31.45 10.84
C GLY A 122 31.55 32.01 12.14
N SER A 123 32.78 32.49 12.05
CA SER A 123 33.49 33.12 13.17
C SER A 123 34.06 34.46 12.74
N TRP A 124 33.80 35.50 13.52
CA TRP A 124 34.26 36.85 13.30
C TRP A 124 34.97 37.37 14.54
N MET A 125 35.86 38.32 14.33
CA MET A 125 36.51 39.04 15.42
C MET A 125 35.95 40.46 15.46
N VAL A 126 35.41 40.85 16.61
CA VAL A 126 34.87 42.17 16.85
C VAL A 126 35.90 42.98 17.61
N MET A 127 36.39 44.06 17.01
CA MET A 127 37.27 45.03 17.67
C MET A 127 36.44 46.23 18.13
N VAL A 128 36.54 46.56 19.41
CA VAL A 128 35.83 47.69 20.02
C VAL A 128 36.84 48.71 20.53
N THR A 129 36.63 49.98 20.19
CA THR A 129 37.39 51.12 20.70
C THR A 129 36.40 52.16 21.21
N VAL A 130 36.64 52.68 22.41
CA VAL A 130 35.80 53.70 23.04
C VAL A 130 36.58 55.00 23.13
N THR A 131 35.95 56.13 22.83
CA THR A 131 36.55 57.47 22.98
C THR A 131 35.67 58.32 23.88
N ASP A 132 36.26 58.92 24.92
CA ASP A 132 35.55 59.84 25.83
C ASP A 132 35.32 61.23 25.19
N GLU A 133 34.68 62.15 25.92
CA GLU A 133 34.44 63.52 25.47
C GLU A 133 35.74 64.35 25.36
N ALA A 134 36.75 64.03 26.18
CA ALA A 134 38.06 64.68 26.17
C ALA A 134 38.98 64.21 25.02
N GLY A 135 38.57 63.17 24.28
CA GLY A 135 39.30 62.57 23.17
C GLY A 135 40.29 61.47 23.57
N LEU A 136 40.30 60.99 24.82
CA LEU A 136 41.08 59.82 25.22
C LEU A 136 40.40 58.54 24.71
N GLN A 137 41.19 57.69 24.06
CA GLN A 137 40.73 56.41 23.51
C GLN A 137 41.09 55.26 24.43
N SER A 138 40.21 54.28 24.61
CA SER A 138 40.50 53.02 25.29
C SER A 138 41.55 52.19 24.53
N GLU A 139 42.12 51.17 25.20
CA GLU A 139 42.74 50.07 24.46
C GLU A 139 41.69 49.36 23.59
N SER A 140 42.13 48.77 22.46
CA SER A 140 41.25 48.00 21.60
C SER A 140 40.92 46.66 22.27
N VAL A 141 39.63 46.44 22.52
CA VAL A 141 39.12 45.17 23.05
C VAL A 141 38.71 44.28 21.89
N PHE A 142 39.05 43.00 21.97
CA PHE A 142 38.67 41.99 20.99
C PHE A 142 37.67 41.03 21.63
N SER A 143 36.60 40.73 20.89
CA SER A 143 35.59 39.74 21.25
C SER A 143 35.38 38.81 20.05
N GLU A 144 35.25 37.52 20.31
CA GLU A 144 34.92 36.53 19.29
C GLU A 144 33.39 36.43 19.13
N LEU A 145 32.92 36.53 17.89
CA LEU A 145 31.55 36.21 17.51
C LEU A 145 31.57 34.89 16.75
N THR A 146 30.98 33.85 17.32
CA THR A 146 30.79 32.55 16.68
C THR A 146 29.31 32.30 16.46
N VAL A 147 28.90 32.17 15.20
CA VAL A 147 27.56 31.74 14.81
C VAL A 147 27.67 30.33 14.25
N SER A 148 27.24 29.34 15.02
CA SER A 148 27.19 27.95 14.57
C SER A 148 25.99 27.70 13.66
N GLU A 149 26.12 26.73 12.76
CA GLU A 149 24.99 26.19 12.01
C GLU A 149 23.88 25.67 12.96
N PRO A 150 22.61 25.79 12.55
CA PRO A 150 21.49 25.20 13.28
C PRO A 150 21.43 23.68 13.08
N ASP A 151 20.73 23.01 14.00
CA ASP A 151 20.44 21.58 13.86
C ASP A 151 19.37 21.41 12.78
N GLU A 152 19.68 20.67 11.73
CA GLU A 152 18.81 20.45 10.58
C GLU A 152 18.30 19.00 10.60
N ALA A 153 16.98 18.85 10.52
CA ALA A 153 16.34 17.54 10.65
C ALA A 153 16.58 16.67 9.40
N ASP A 154 16.74 15.35 9.62
CA ASP A 154 16.91 14.40 8.52
C ASP A 154 15.72 14.39 7.54
N VAL A 155 16.03 14.27 6.25
CA VAL A 155 15.01 14.12 5.20
C VAL A 155 14.23 12.82 5.37
N LYS A 156 12.91 12.91 5.23
CA LYS A 156 12.01 11.75 5.16
C LYS A 156 11.26 11.75 3.83
N VAL A 157 11.16 10.58 3.21
CA VAL A 157 10.48 10.43 1.93
C VAL A 157 9.23 9.60 2.10
N THR A 158 8.13 10.07 1.53
CA THR A 158 6.91 9.28 1.34
C THR A 158 6.60 9.27 -0.14
N PHE A 159 6.08 8.16 -0.66
CA PHE A 159 5.83 8.01 -2.09
C PHE A 159 4.65 7.09 -2.37
N LEU A 160 4.12 7.23 -3.59
CA LEU A 160 3.06 6.45 -4.19
C LEU A 160 3.49 6.12 -5.63
N TRP A 161 3.31 4.87 -6.02
CA TRP A 161 3.51 4.40 -7.38
C TRP A 161 2.17 4.23 -8.08
N GLU A 162 1.97 4.94 -9.18
CA GLU A 162 0.86 4.74 -10.10
C GLU A 162 1.30 3.74 -11.17
N ILE A 163 0.67 2.57 -11.15
CA ILE A 163 0.96 1.45 -12.06
C ILE A 163 0.56 1.87 -13.49
N PRO A 164 1.39 1.58 -14.52
CA PRO A 164 1.03 1.87 -15.91
C PRO A 164 -0.27 1.18 -16.32
N GLU A 165 -1.11 1.88 -17.10
CA GLU A 165 -2.44 1.39 -17.50
C GLU A 165 -2.42 0.29 -18.58
N SER A 166 -1.32 0.16 -19.33
CA SER A 166 -1.20 -0.81 -20.43
C SER A 166 0.22 -1.31 -20.59
N THR A 167 0.36 -2.56 -21.04
CA THR A 167 1.63 -3.15 -21.46
C THR A 167 2.16 -2.55 -22.77
N GLU A 168 1.29 -1.95 -23.60
CA GLU A 168 1.68 -1.27 -24.84
C GLU A 168 2.24 0.15 -24.61
N ALA A 169 1.81 0.79 -23.52
CA ALA A 169 2.27 2.11 -23.09
C ALA A 169 2.68 2.07 -21.60
N PRO A 170 3.80 1.41 -21.27
CA PRO A 170 4.19 1.08 -19.91
C PRO A 170 4.88 2.27 -19.21
N GLU A 171 4.23 3.44 -19.23
CA GLU A 171 4.67 4.61 -18.48
C GLU A 171 4.05 4.61 -17.08
N GLY A 172 4.88 4.40 -16.06
CA GLY A 172 4.46 4.52 -14.67
C GLY A 172 4.90 5.85 -14.06
N THR A 173 4.15 6.31 -13.05
CA THR A 173 4.40 7.59 -12.37
C THR A 173 4.71 7.35 -10.91
N LEU A 174 5.84 7.88 -10.44
CA LEU A 174 6.20 7.90 -9.03
C LEU A 174 5.98 9.32 -8.48
N LEU A 175 5.06 9.41 -7.52
CA LEU A 175 4.67 10.64 -6.83
C LEU A 175 5.10 10.55 -5.38
N GLY A 176 5.37 11.68 -4.74
CA GLY A 176 5.68 11.67 -3.31
C GLY A 176 5.95 13.02 -2.71
N VAL A 177 6.40 13.02 -1.47
CA VAL A 177 6.81 14.21 -0.73
C VAL A 177 8.12 13.94 0.01
N ALA A 178 9.09 14.83 -0.18
CA ALA A 178 10.29 14.96 0.62
C ALA A 178 10.02 15.92 1.78
N ILE A 179 9.90 15.38 2.98
CA ILE A 179 9.64 16.14 4.20
C ILE A 179 10.98 16.61 4.77
N HIS A 180 11.22 17.91 4.67
CA HIS A 180 12.44 18.59 5.14
C HIS A 180 12.14 20.08 5.42
N GLU A 181 12.96 20.75 6.25
CA GLU A 181 12.76 22.17 6.57
C GLU A 181 13.04 23.10 5.37
N TYR A 182 13.95 22.67 4.49
CA TYR A 182 14.34 23.37 3.26
C TYR A 182 14.10 22.47 2.02
N PRO A 183 12.86 22.32 1.53
CA PRO A 183 12.55 21.44 0.40
C PRO A 183 13.21 21.86 -0.92
N GLU A 184 13.54 23.14 -1.09
CA GLU A 184 14.24 23.69 -2.25
C GLU A 184 15.66 23.15 -2.42
N THR A 185 16.25 22.61 -1.35
CA THR A 185 17.56 21.96 -1.38
C THR A 185 17.49 20.47 -1.75
N CYS A 186 16.27 19.92 -1.79
CA CYS A 186 16.06 18.49 -1.98
C CYS A 186 16.25 18.07 -3.44
N THR A 187 16.99 16.97 -3.61
CA THR A 187 17.13 16.26 -4.87
C THR A 187 16.64 14.83 -4.68
N ILE A 188 15.69 14.42 -5.53
CA ILE A 188 15.13 13.06 -5.52
C ILE A 188 15.56 12.35 -6.80
N VAL A 189 16.13 11.16 -6.64
CA VAL A 189 16.60 10.33 -7.76
C VAL A 189 16.12 8.90 -7.56
N TYR A 190 15.54 8.31 -8.61
CA TYR A 190 15.34 6.87 -8.71
C TYR A 190 16.51 6.24 -9.47
N LYS A 191 17.18 5.29 -8.80
CA LYS A 191 18.29 4.52 -9.34
C LYS A 191 17.84 3.09 -9.61
N PRO A 192 17.65 2.70 -10.87
CA PRO A 192 17.21 1.35 -11.20
C PRO A 192 18.33 0.34 -10.89
N LEU A 193 17.97 -0.81 -10.33
CA LEU A 193 18.92 -1.84 -9.96
C LEU A 193 19.49 -2.49 -11.23
N TYR A 194 20.80 -2.78 -11.23
CA TYR A 194 21.51 -3.42 -12.34
C TYR A 194 21.47 -2.67 -13.67
N GLN A 195 21.20 -1.35 -13.66
CA GLN A 195 21.23 -0.51 -14.85
C GLN A 195 22.34 0.53 -14.79
N SER A 196 22.65 1.11 -15.97
CA SER A 196 23.63 2.18 -16.09
C SER A 196 23.13 3.44 -15.37
N PRO A 197 24.00 4.20 -14.68
CA PRO A 197 23.64 5.49 -14.07
C PRO A 197 23.12 6.54 -15.07
N LEU A 198 23.32 6.31 -16.38
CA LEU A 198 22.73 7.14 -17.43
C LEU A 198 21.19 7.02 -17.52
N LEU A 199 20.61 6.00 -16.88
CA LEU A 199 19.17 5.77 -16.79
C LEU A 199 18.60 6.17 -15.40
N ASP A 200 19.40 6.85 -14.57
CA ASP A 200 18.91 7.44 -13.33
C ASP A 200 17.83 8.49 -13.66
N ILE A 201 16.71 8.42 -12.95
CA ILE A 201 15.57 9.32 -13.17
C ILE A 201 15.53 10.36 -12.04
N TYR A 202 15.60 11.63 -12.41
CA TYR A 202 15.55 12.75 -11.49
C TYR A 202 14.10 13.26 -11.40
N ALA A 203 13.62 13.51 -10.19
CA ALA A 203 12.29 14.09 -10.00
C ALA A 203 12.33 15.61 -10.15
N GLU A 204 11.21 16.18 -10.59
CA GLU A 204 10.93 17.58 -10.38
C GLU A 204 10.38 17.74 -8.95
N VAL A 205 11.08 18.51 -8.11
CA VAL A 205 10.70 18.76 -6.71
C VAL A 205 10.14 20.17 -6.58
N ASN A 206 8.97 20.31 -5.98
CA ASN A 206 8.38 21.60 -5.66
C ASN A 206 9.17 22.23 -4.48
N PRO A 207 9.77 23.43 -4.66
CA PRO A 207 10.60 24.05 -3.64
C PRO A 207 9.81 24.49 -2.39
N ASP A 208 8.50 24.72 -2.51
CA ASP A 208 7.67 25.19 -1.39
C ASP A 208 7.06 24.02 -0.59
N THR A 209 6.70 22.93 -1.26
CA THR A 209 5.97 21.80 -0.64
C THR A 209 6.80 20.53 -0.47
N GLY A 210 7.92 20.39 -1.18
CA GLY A 210 8.70 19.16 -1.24
C GLY A 210 8.01 18.02 -2.02
N GLU A 211 6.87 18.28 -2.65
CA GLU A 211 6.19 17.33 -3.53
C GLU A 211 7.08 17.04 -4.74
N PHE A 212 7.17 15.78 -5.13
CA PHE A 212 7.94 15.38 -6.31
C PHE A 212 7.17 14.43 -7.21
N MET A 213 7.50 14.50 -8.49
CA MET A 213 6.96 13.63 -9.52
C MET A 213 8.09 13.20 -10.45
N MET A 214 8.09 11.93 -10.83
CA MET A 214 8.88 11.41 -11.94
C MET A 214 8.07 10.38 -12.71
N GLN A 215 8.29 10.31 -14.02
CA GLN A 215 7.63 9.37 -14.91
C GLN A 215 8.69 8.66 -15.74
N PHE A 216 8.54 7.34 -15.92
CA PHE A 216 9.45 6.58 -16.76
C PHE A 216 8.79 5.36 -17.38
N ASN A 217 9.34 4.93 -18.51
CA ASN A 217 8.90 3.74 -19.23
C ASN A 217 9.52 2.48 -18.59
N THR A 218 8.68 1.61 -18.03
CA THR A 218 9.13 0.41 -17.31
C THR A 218 9.62 -0.72 -18.22
N SER A 219 9.49 -0.59 -19.54
CA SER A 219 10.16 -1.48 -20.50
C SER A 219 11.60 -1.07 -20.79
N GLN A 220 11.97 0.18 -20.50
CA GLN A 220 13.33 0.70 -20.68
C GLN A 220 14.10 0.76 -19.36
N VAL A 221 13.39 1.11 -18.29
CA VAL A 221 13.93 1.31 -16.94
C VAL A 221 13.48 0.17 -16.04
N ASN A 222 14.40 -0.41 -15.27
CA ASN A 222 14.10 -1.48 -14.34
C ASN A 222 13.15 -0.96 -13.24
N ASN A 223 12.08 -1.69 -12.98
CA ASN A 223 11.07 -1.38 -11.95
C ASN A 223 11.55 -1.72 -10.53
N LYS A 224 12.65 -2.45 -10.38
CA LYS A 224 13.35 -2.63 -9.10
C LYS A 224 14.48 -1.64 -9.00
N GLY A 225 14.56 -0.93 -7.88
CA GLY A 225 15.56 0.13 -7.74
C GLY A 225 15.59 0.73 -6.35
N GLN A 226 16.18 1.91 -6.27
CA GLN A 226 16.37 2.65 -5.04
C GLN A 226 15.95 4.10 -5.24
N ILE A 227 15.06 4.60 -4.39
CA ILE A 227 14.74 6.01 -4.29
C ILE A 227 15.73 6.64 -3.31
N ILE A 228 16.43 7.68 -3.75
CA ILE A 228 17.42 8.41 -2.96
C ILE A 228 16.98 9.87 -2.90
N ALA A 229 16.79 10.36 -1.68
CA ALA A 229 16.59 11.77 -1.39
C ALA A 229 17.84 12.34 -0.73
N THR A 230 18.34 13.45 -1.25
CA THR A 230 19.41 14.22 -0.63
C THR A 230 18.92 15.65 -0.44
N CYS A 231 18.85 16.11 0.80
CA CYS A 231 18.45 17.49 1.16
C CYS A 231 19.49 18.08 2.11
N GLY A 232 19.54 19.40 2.21
CA GLY A 232 20.41 20.06 3.19
C GLY A 232 20.80 21.47 2.78
N PHE A 233 20.53 22.44 3.65
CA PHE A 233 21.04 23.80 3.52
C PHE A 233 22.33 23.99 4.35
N PHE A 234 22.36 23.49 5.59
CA PHE A 234 23.51 23.56 6.48
C PHE A 234 24.23 22.21 6.56
N THR A 235 23.47 21.14 6.77
CA THR A 235 23.99 19.76 6.82
C THR A 235 23.29 18.89 5.79
N THR A 236 24.05 18.05 5.10
CA THR A 236 23.50 17.14 4.09
C THR A 236 22.91 15.89 4.75
N SER A 237 21.61 15.67 4.58
CA SER A 237 20.92 14.45 4.97
C SER A 237 20.55 13.61 3.74
N ILE A 238 20.66 12.29 3.87
CA ILE A 238 20.37 11.32 2.80
C ILE A 238 19.39 10.28 3.30
N ASN A 239 18.25 10.15 2.63
CA ASN A 239 17.31 9.05 2.81
C ASN A 239 17.36 8.11 1.61
N SER A 240 17.37 6.81 1.86
CA SER A 240 17.44 5.82 0.79
C SER A 240 16.54 4.62 1.05
N THR A 241 15.68 4.32 0.08
CA THR A 241 14.68 3.26 0.17
C THR A 241 14.74 2.37 -1.07
N ILE A 242 14.88 1.06 -0.86
CA ILE A 242 14.80 0.06 -1.94
C ILE A 242 13.33 -0.20 -2.24
N VAL A 243 12.97 -0.21 -3.52
CA VAL A 243 11.60 -0.39 -3.99
C VAL A 243 11.53 -1.44 -5.10
N ASP A 244 10.41 -2.14 -5.15
CA ASP A 244 9.99 -3.04 -6.22
C ASP A 244 8.64 -2.53 -6.72
N LEU A 245 8.66 -1.84 -7.87
CA LEU A 245 7.48 -1.13 -8.38
C LEU A 245 6.63 -2.11 -9.20
N PRO A 246 5.39 -2.41 -8.76
CA PRO A 246 4.57 -3.40 -9.44
C PRO A 246 4.20 -2.95 -10.85
N LEU A 247 4.17 -3.91 -11.77
CA LEU A 247 3.73 -3.76 -13.15
C LEU A 247 2.30 -4.31 -13.29
N PRO A 248 1.52 -3.87 -14.31
CA PRO A 248 0.25 -4.53 -14.62
C PRO A 248 0.50 -6.02 -14.92
N PRO A 249 -0.44 -6.92 -14.56
CA PRO A 249 -0.35 -8.30 -14.99
C PRO A 249 -0.32 -8.34 -16.52
N ASP A 250 0.48 -9.24 -17.08
CA ASP A 250 0.49 -9.48 -18.52
C ASP A 250 -0.94 -9.83 -18.98
N PRO A 251 -1.38 -9.35 -20.17
CA PRO A 251 -2.64 -9.80 -20.72
C PRO A 251 -2.54 -11.32 -20.90
N VAL A 252 -3.42 -12.03 -20.21
CA VAL A 252 -3.64 -13.46 -20.40
C VAL A 252 -4.29 -13.64 -21.77
N ASP A 253 -3.63 -14.38 -22.64
CA ASP A 253 -4.08 -14.67 -24.00
C ASP A 253 -5.12 -15.80 -23.98
N ASP A 254 -5.90 -15.87 -25.06
CA ASP A 254 -6.90 -16.92 -25.33
C ASP A 254 -6.59 -17.43 -26.75
N SER A 255 -5.76 -18.46 -26.82
CA SER A 255 -5.09 -18.89 -28.06
C SER A 255 -6.05 -19.50 -29.09
N ASP A 256 -7.05 -20.25 -28.63
CA ASP A 256 -8.04 -20.93 -29.48
C ASP A 256 -9.39 -20.18 -29.55
N LEU A 257 -9.53 -19.09 -28.78
CA LEU A 257 -10.68 -18.20 -28.76
C LEU A 257 -11.96 -18.88 -28.30
N ASP A 258 -11.84 -19.86 -27.41
CA ASP A 258 -12.95 -20.60 -26.84
C ASP A 258 -13.61 -19.87 -25.65
N GLY A 259 -12.99 -18.78 -25.18
CA GLY A 259 -13.45 -17.95 -24.07
C GLY A 259 -12.89 -18.34 -22.71
N ILE A 260 -11.98 -19.32 -22.65
CA ILE A 260 -11.19 -19.72 -21.50
C ILE A 260 -9.74 -19.26 -21.73
N LEU A 261 -9.13 -18.64 -20.73
CA LEU A 261 -7.78 -18.09 -20.87
C LEU A 261 -6.72 -19.20 -20.81
N ASP A 262 -5.63 -19.04 -21.56
CA ASP A 262 -4.53 -20.02 -21.68
C ASP A 262 -3.94 -20.49 -20.34
N ASP A 263 -4.00 -19.65 -19.29
CA ASP A 263 -3.45 -19.96 -17.97
C ASP A 263 -4.32 -20.94 -17.15
N VAL A 264 -5.59 -21.07 -17.52
CA VAL A 264 -6.58 -21.96 -16.90
C VAL A 264 -7.18 -22.98 -17.87
N ASP A 265 -6.82 -22.90 -19.15
CA ASP A 265 -7.26 -23.82 -20.20
C ASP A 265 -6.44 -25.13 -20.19
N LEU A 266 -7.13 -26.27 -20.09
CA LEU A 266 -6.55 -27.61 -20.17
C LEU A 266 -6.40 -28.09 -21.62
N CYS A 267 -7.17 -27.52 -22.55
CA CYS A 267 -7.30 -27.90 -23.94
C CYS A 267 -7.02 -26.71 -24.86
N SER A 268 -5.74 -26.32 -24.98
CA SER A 268 -5.24 -25.15 -25.72
C SER A 268 -5.56 -25.05 -27.23
N ASP A 269 -6.34 -25.97 -27.78
CA ASP A 269 -6.67 -26.08 -29.22
C ASP A 269 -8.12 -26.58 -29.40
N THR A 270 -9.04 -26.14 -28.54
CA THR A 270 -10.46 -26.46 -28.62
C THR A 270 -11.06 -25.97 -29.95
N PRO A 271 -11.77 -26.83 -30.70
CA PRO A 271 -12.28 -26.45 -32.01
C PRO A 271 -13.26 -25.26 -31.97
N GLU A 272 -13.07 -24.30 -32.89
CA GLU A 272 -13.90 -23.09 -32.97
C GLU A 272 -15.40 -23.44 -33.10
N GLY A 273 -16.20 -22.89 -32.18
CA GLY A 273 -17.66 -22.99 -32.19
C GLY A 273 -18.24 -24.19 -31.43
N GLU A 274 -17.42 -25.05 -30.86
CA GLU A 274 -17.87 -26.10 -29.94
C GLU A 274 -18.22 -25.50 -28.56
N PRO A 275 -19.24 -26.02 -27.86
CA PRO A 275 -19.46 -25.68 -26.45
C PRO A 275 -18.31 -26.19 -25.59
N VAL A 276 -17.78 -25.32 -24.73
CA VAL A 276 -16.64 -25.63 -23.86
C VAL A 276 -17.03 -25.74 -22.39
N TYR A 277 -16.33 -26.63 -21.69
CA TYR A 277 -16.38 -26.76 -20.24
C TYR A 277 -15.54 -25.67 -19.55
N GLN A 278 -15.64 -25.58 -18.22
CA GLN A 278 -14.80 -24.65 -17.45
C GLN A 278 -13.29 -24.95 -17.58
N THR A 279 -12.95 -26.15 -18.03
CA THR A 279 -11.58 -26.59 -18.30
C THR A 279 -11.08 -26.17 -19.69
N GLY A 280 -11.88 -25.48 -20.50
CA GLY A 280 -11.59 -25.19 -21.92
C GLY A 280 -11.88 -26.34 -22.87
N CYS A 281 -11.76 -27.59 -22.42
CA CYS A 281 -12.10 -28.75 -23.25
C CYS A 281 -13.58 -28.79 -23.71
N SER A 282 -13.81 -29.32 -24.91
CA SER A 282 -15.13 -29.67 -25.46
C SER A 282 -15.40 -31.18 -25.45
N ASP A 283 -16.63 -31.60 -25.74
CA ASP A 283 -17.01 -33.03 -25.89
C ASP A 283 -16.18 -33.77 -26.93
N SER A 284 -15.62 -33.06 -27.91
CA SER A 284 -14.74 -33.64 -28.93
C SER A 284 -13.34 -33.98 -28.42
N GLN A 285 -13.01 -33.58 -27.19
CA GLN A 285 -11.71 -33.74 -26.54
C GLN A 285 -11.79 -34.46 -25.19
N THR A 286 -12.99 -34.72 -24.67
CA THR A 286 -13.22 -35.42 -23.39
C THR A 286 -13.82 -36.80 -23.62
N ASP A 287 -13.47 -37.73 -22.74
CA ASP A 287 -13.94 -39.13 -22.69
C ASP A 287 -14.22 -39.43 -21.21
N ASP A 288 -15.49 -39.35 -20.82
CA ASP A 288 -15.92 -39.34 -19.42
C ASP A 288 -15.86 -40.73 -18.76
N ASP A 289 -16.08 -41.80 -19.53
CA ASP A 289 -16.06 -43.18 -19.04
C ASP A 289 -14.76 -43.95 -19.35
N GLU A 290 -13.83 -43.28 -20.05
CA GLU A 290 -12.49 -43.74 -20.40
C GLU A 290 -12.52 -45.02 -21.24
N ASP A 291 -13.53 -45.18 -22.09
CA ASP A 291 -13.68 -46.34 -22.98
C ASP A 291 -12.88 -46.23 -24.30
N GLY A 292 -12.34 -45.05 -24.58
CA GLY A 292 -11.56 -44.72 -25.77
C GLY A 292 -12.35 -44.05 -26.90
N VAL A 293 -13.61 -43.67 -26.66
CA VAL A 293 -14.47 -42.89 -27.57
C VAL A 293 -14.87 -41.59 -26.89
N ASN A 294 -14.50 -40.46 -27.49
CA ASN A 294 -14.84 -39.14 -26.94
C ASN A 294 -16.36 -38.93 -26.87
N ASN A 295 -16.79 -38.11 -25.91
CA ASN A 295 -18.19 -37.84 -25.57
C ASN A 295 -19.04 -37.41 -26.78
N ASP A 296 -18.46 -36.66 -27.74
CA ASP A 296 -19.16 -36.21 -28.95
C ASP A 296 -19.59 -37.36 -29.87
N ARG A 297 -18.93 -38.51 -29.75
CA ARG A 297 -19.11 -39.71 -30.58
C ARG A 297 -19.57 -40.93 -29.79
N ASP A 298 -19.64 -40.82 -28.47
CA ASP A 298 -20.06 -41.89 -27.60
C ASP A 298 -21.59 -41.89 -27.42
N ILE A 299 -22.20 -43.03 -27.77
CA ILE A 299 -23.64 -43.27 -27.62
C ILE A 299 -23.95 -43.89 -26.24
N CYS A 300 -22.94 -44.45 -25.59
CA CYS A 300 -23.02 -45.21 -24.35
C CYS A 300 -22.13 -44.60 -23.25
N PRO A 301 -22.47 -43.40 -22.71
CA PRO A 301 -21.62 -42.56 -21.83
C PRO A 301 -21.30 -43.13 -20.43
N ASP A 302 -21.66 -44.38 -20.17
CA ASP A 302 -21.49 -45.06 -18.86
C ASP A 302 -20.95 -46.49 -19.08
N THR A 303 -20.10 -46.68 -20.07
CA THR A 303 -19.48 -47.97 -20.35
C THR A 303 -18.47 -48.34 -19.26
N ALA A 304 -18.53 -49.59 -18.80
CA ALA A 304 -17.67 -50.02 -17.71
C ALA A 304 -16.21 -50.04 -18.17
N SER A 305 -15.35 -49.31 -17.44
CA SER A 305 -13.92 -49.24 -17.73
C SER A 305 -13.29 -50.64 -17.88
N GLY A 306 -12.64 -50.85 -19.03
CA GLY A 306 -11.98 -52.11 -19.41
C GLY A 306 -12.84 -53.08 -20.25
N ASP A 307 -14.10 -52.77 -20.50
CA ASP A 307 -14.91 -53.49 -21.49
C ASP A 307 -14.43 -53.19 -22.92
N SER A 308 -14.62 -54.15 -23.83
CA SER A 308 -14.34 -53.93 -25.26
C SER A 308 -15.54 -53.25 -25.91
N VAL A 309 -15.33 -52.02 -26.37
CA VAL A 309 -16.36 -51.21 -27.03
C VAL A 309 -16.24 -51.25 -28.56
N ASP A 310 -17.29 -50.80 -29.25
CA ASP A 310 -17.26 -50.59 -30.69
C ASP A 310 -16.92 -49.15 -31.06
N SER A 311 -17.15 -48.73 -32.31
CA SER A 311 -16.78 -47.39 -32.78
C SER A 311 -17.64 -46.25 -32.23
N VAL A 312 -18.68 -46.57 -31.45
CA VAL A 312 -19.62 -45.61 -30.84
C VAL A 312 -19.69 -45.76 -29.32
N GLY A 313 -18.67 -46.36 -28.71
CA GLY A 313 -18.51 -46.51 -27.25
C GLY A 313 -19.37 -47.61 -26.61
N CYS A 314 -20.17 -48.35 -27.37
CA CYS A 314 -21.08 -49.32 -26.76
C CYS A 314 -20.46 -50.71 -26.59
N ALA A 315 -20.36 -51.18 -25.34
CA ALA A 315 -20.01 -52.56 -25.04
C ALA A 315 -21.14 -53.53 -25.45
N ALA A 316 -20.79 -54.82 -25.62
CA ALA A 316 -21.78 -55.86 -25.97
C ALA A 316 -22.89 -56.02 -24.92
N SER A 317 -22.61 -55.68 -23.67
CA SER A 317 -23.54 -55.70 -22.53
C SER A 317 -24.58 -54.57 -22.55
N GLN A 318 -24.35 -53.49 -23.30
CA GLN A 318 -25.25 -52.33 -23.40
C GLN A 318 -26.11 -52.34 -24.67
N LYS A 319 -25.85 -53.28 -25.59
CA LYS A 319 -26.57 -53.34 -26.87
C LYS A 319 -27.91 -54.04 -26.72
N ASP A 320 -28.94 -53.39 -27.23
CA ASP A 320 -30.31 -53.91 -27.36
C ASP A 320 -30.76 -53.67 -28.81
N SER A 321 -30.82 -54.74 -29.61
CA SER A 321 -30.98 -54.65 -31.06
C SER A 321 -32.42 -54.49 -31.53
N ASP A 322 -33.41 -54.93 -30.75
CA ASP A 322 -34.84 -54.74 -31.03
C ASP A 322 -35.50 -53.71 -30.12
N SER A 323 -34.74 -53.14 -29.18
CA SER A 323 -35.14 -52.02 -28.32
C SER A 323 -36.34 -52.37 -27.44
N ASP A 324 -36.40 -53.62 -26.97
CA ASP A 324 -37.46 -54.11 -26.10
C ASP A 324 -37.17 -53.90 -24.60
N GLY A 325 -35.95 -53.42 -24.28
CA GLY A 325 -35.50 -53.12 -22.93
C GLY A 325 -34.66 -54.23 -22.30
N VAL A 326 -34.43 -55.35 -22.99
CA VAL A 326 -33.54 -56.44 -22.57
C VAL A 326 -32.32 -56.47 -23.50
N THR A 327 -31.12 -56.39 -22.92
CA THR A 327 -29.89 -56.36 -23.70
C THR A 327 -29.65 -57.69 -24.41
N ASN A 328 -29.03 -57.66 -25.59
CA ASN A 328 -28.81 -58.81 -26.47
C ASN A 328 -28.15 -60.03 -25.80
N ASN A 329 -27.37 -59.82 -24.74
CA ASN A 329 -26.71 -60.88 -23.97
C ASN A 329 -27.64 -61.61 -22.99
N LEU A 330 -28.79 -61.00 -22.65
CA LEU A 330 -29.82 -61.51 -21.75
C LEU A 330 -31.15 -61.83 -22.48
N ASP A 331 -31.33 -61.31 -23.69
CA ASP A 331 -32.53 -61.53 -24.50
C ASP A 331 -32.57 -62.94 -25.12
N ALA A 332 -33.62 -63.68 -24.79
CA ALA A 332 -33.89 -65.01 -25.31
C ALA A 332 -34.76 -64.99 -26.59
N CYS A 333 -35.40 -63.86 -26.89
CA CYS A 333 -36.40 -63.67 -27.93
C CYS A 333 -36.04 -62.52 -28.89
N PRO A 334 -34.97 -62.64 -29.69
CA PRO A 334 -34.53 -61.57 -30.56
C PRO A 334 -35.59 -61.20 -31.60
N ASN A 335 -35.67 -59.90 -31.91
CA ASN A 335 -36.64 -59.27 -32.80
C ASN A 335 -38.06 -59.19 -32.22
N THR A 336 -38.18 -58.92 -30.93
CA THR A 336 -39.44 -58.56 -30.29
C THR A 336 -40.11 -57.41 -31.04
N PRO A 337 -41.39 -57.52 -31.42
CA PRO A 337 -42.09 -56.43 -32.09
C PRO A 337 -42.15 -55.15 -31.24
N ALA A 338 -41.78 -54.02 -31.86
CA ALA A 338 -41.74 -52.74 -31.17
C ALA A 338 -43.08 -52.37 -30.51
N GLY A 339 -43.01 -51.98 -29.22
CA GLY A 339 -44.17 -51.55 -28.43
C GLY A 339 -44.93 -52.68 -27.72
N GLU A 340 -44.52 -53.94 -27.88
CA GLU A 340 -45.02 -55.04 -27.06
C GLU A 340 -44.33 -55.06 -25.69
N ALA A 341 -45.07 -55.44 -24.64
CA ALA A 341 -44.50 -55.60 -23.31
C ALA A 341 -43.79 -56.96 -23.23
N VAL A 342 -42.54 -56.95 -22.80
CA VAL A 342 -41.70 -58.15 -22.65
C VAL A 342 -41.60 -58.61 -21.21
N ASN A 343 -41.31 -59.91 -21.05
CA ASN A 343 -40.92 -60.49 -19.77
C ASN A 343 -39.42 -60.23 -19.49
N PRO A 344 -38.88 -60.64 -18.34
CA PRO A 344 -37.45 -60.46 -18.02
C PRO A 344 -36.46 -61.16 -18.97
N ASP A 345 -36.94 -62.07 -19.82
CA ASP A 345 -36.14 -62.80 -20.80
C ASP A 345 -36.24 -62.15 -22.20
N GLY A 346 -36.85 -60.97 -22.35
CA GLY A 346 -37.04 -60.26 -23.63
C GLY A 346 -38.22 -60.76 -24.46
N CYS A 347 -38.97 -61.76 -23.99
CA CYS A 347 -40.06 -62.34 -24.78
C CYS A 347 -41.39 -61.62 -24.55
N SER A 348 -42.05 -61.18 -25.64
CA SER A 348 -43.43 -60.70 -25.56
C SER A 348 -44.44 -61.85 -25.57
N GLN A 349 -45.69 -61.55 -25.18
CA GLN A 349 -46.77 -62.55 -25.26
C GLN A 349 -46.97 -63.09 -26.68
N SER A 350 -46.65 -62.32 -27.72
CA SER A 350 -46.83 -62.74 -29.11
C SER A 350 -45.81 -63.82 -29.52
N GLN A 351 -44.60 -63.80 -28.95
CA GLN A 351 -43.51 -64.75 -29.21
C GLN A 351 -43.54 -65.99 -28.31
N LEU A 352 -44.17 -65.90 -27.14
CA LEU A 352 -44.32 -67.02 -26.21
C LEU A 352 -45.25 -68.11 -26.77
N ASP A 353 -45.07 -69.34 -26.29
CA ASP A 353 -45.95 -70.50 -26.52
C ASP A 353 -46.53 -70.93 -25.16
N SER A 354 -47.78 -70.54 -24.89
CA SER A 354 -48.37 -70.66 -23.55
C SER A 354 -48.91 -72.05 -23.19
N ASP A 355 -49.19 -72.90 -24.17
CA ASP A 355 -49.64 -74.28 -23.95
C ASP A 355 -48.59 -75.33 -24.35
N SER A 356 -47.44 -74.87 -24.85
CA SER A 356 -46.26 -75.68 -25.18
C SER A 356 -46.54 -76.73 -26.26
N ASP A 357 -47.40 -76.38 -27.22
CA ASP A 357 -47.73 -77.23 -28.36
C ASP A 357 -46.78 -77.06 -29.56
N GLY A 358 -45.88 -76.07 -29.48
CA GLY A 358 -44.88 -75.76 -30.49
C GLY A 358 -45.26 -74.61 -31.43
N VAL A 359 -46.42 -73.96 -31.25
CA VAL A 359 -46.86 -72.80 -32.03
C VAL A 359 -46.93 -71.56 -31.12
N ALA A 360 -46.23 -70.49 -31.50
CA ALA A 360 -46.26 -69.24 -30.74
C ALA A 360 -47.67 -68.63 -30.72
N ASN A 361 -48.02 -67.97 -29.61
CA ASN A 361 -49.36 -67.45 -29.35
C ASN A 361 -49.93 -66.53 -30.43
N ASN A 362 -49.08 -65.80 -31.16
CA ASN A 362 -49.53 -64.94 -32.26
C ASN A 362 -49.97 -65.70 -33.52
N LEU A 363 -49.51 -66.94 -33.67
CA LEU A 363 -49.85 -67.86 -34.77
C LEU A 363 -50.83 -68.96 -34.34
N ASP A 364 -50.99 -69.17 -33.02
CA ASP A 364 -51.89 -70.15 -32.44
C ASP A 364 -53.36 -69.67 -32.46
N GLN A 365 -54.22 -70.46 -33.10
CA GLN A 365 -55.67 -70.24 -33.16
C GLN A 365 -56.44 -71.02 -32.11
N CYS A 366 -55.80 -71.97 -31.43
CA CYS A 366 -56.40 -72.93 -30.51
C CYS A 366 -55.68 -72.94 -29.15
N PRO A 367 -55.71 -71.83 -28.38
CA PRO A 367 -55.00 -71.75 -27.11
C PRO A 367 -55.49 -72.81 -26.11
N GLY A 368 -54.54 -73.48 -25.46
CA GLY A 368 -54.79 -74.51 -24.45
C GLY A 368 -54.81 -75.94 -25.00
N THR A 369 -54.05 -76.22 -26.05
CA THR A 369 -53.84 -77.58 -26.57
C THR A 369 -53.34 -78.52 -25.47
N PRO A 370 -53.94 -79.72 -25.30
CA PRO A 370 -53.46 -80.67 -24.32
C PRO A 370 -52.02 -81.10 -24.57
N LEU A 371 -51.21 -81.10 -23.50
CA LEU A 371 -49.78 -81.43 -23.58
C LEU A 371 -49.53 -82.81 -24.22
N GLY A 372 -48.73 -82.82 -25.28
CA GLY A 372 -48.32 -84.03 -25.99
C GLY A 372 -49.23 -84.45 -27.16
N GLU A 373 -50.28 -83.68 -27.47
CA GLU A 373 -51.04 -83.87 -28.70
C GLU A 373 -50.30 -83.25 -29.91
N ALA A 374 -50.48 -83.86 -31.09
CA ALA A 374 -49.93 -83.32 -32.32
C ALA A 374 -50.85 -82.23 -32.87
N VAL A 375 -50.28 -81.05 -33.10
CA VAL A 375 -50.99 -79.88 -33.66
C VAL A 375 -50.69 -79.66 -35.14
N ASP A 376 -51.55 -78.91 -35.80
CA ASP A 376 -51.29 -78.41 -37.16
C ASP A 376 -50.50 -77.09 -37.14
N SER A 377 -50.34 -76.46 -38.31
CA SER A 377 -49.56 -75.23 -38.46
C SER A 377 -50.17 -73.99 -37.78
N VAL A 378 -51.35 -74.11 -37.16
CA VAL A 378 -52.02 -73.03 -36.42
C VAL A 378 -52.31 -73.42 -34.97
N GLY A 379 -51.62 -74.43 -34.43
CA GLY A 379 -51.72 -74.82 -33.01
C GLY A 379 -52.94 -75.67 -32.67
N CYS A 380 -53.70 -76.16 -33.65
CA CYS A 380 -54.95 -76.88 -33.36
C CYS A 380 -54.78 -78.41 -33.43
N ALA A 381 -55.01 -79.10 -32.30
CA ALA A 381 -55.12 -80.55 -32.26
C ALA A 381 -56.48 -81.06 -32.79
N ASP A 382 -56.53 -82.31 -33.24
CA ASP A 382 -57.77 -82.94 -33.73
C ASP A 382 -58.86 -82.98 -32.64
N SER A 383 -58.48 -83.10 -31.37
CA SER A 383 -59.41 -83.13 -30.22
C SER A 383 -60.15 -81.79 -30.01
N GLN A 384 -59.52 -80.67 -30.33
CA GLN A 384 -60.10 -79.32 -30.22
C GLN A 384 -60.99 -78.99 -31.41
N LYS A 385 -60.71 -79.54 -32.60
CA LYS A 385 -61.50 -79.34 -33.82
C LYS A 385 -62.89 -79.99 -33.74
N GLU A 386 -63.07 -81.00 -32.89
CA GLU A 386 -64.32 -81.77 -32.79
C GLU A 386 -65.31 -81.30 -31.71
N GLN A 387 -65.03 -80.21 -30.96
CA GLN A 387 -66.00 -79.69 -29.98
C GLN A 387 -66.98 -78.67 -30.60
N PRO A 388 -68.31 -78.92 -30.62
CA PRO A 388 -69.30 -77.89 -30.93
C PRO A 388 -69.47 -76.92 -29.73
N PRO A 389 -69.85 -75.65 -29.98
CA PRO A 389 -69.87 -74.62 -28.94
C PRO A 389 -70.84 -74.98 -27.80
N THR A 390 -70.34 -74.94 -26.56
CA THR A 390 -71.14 -75.16 -25.37
C THR A 390 -72.10 -73.97 -25.16
N ARG A 391 -73.39 -74.19 -25.44
CA ARG A 391 -74.47 -73.22 -25.17
C ARG A 391 -74.73 -73.13 -23.65
N PRO A 392 -74.90 -71.93 -23.05
CA PRO A 392 -75.29 -71.83 -21.66
C PRO A 392 -76.73 -72.34 -21.46
N LYS A 393 -76.94 -73.15 -20.42
CA LYS A 393 -78.27 -73.63 -19.98
C LYS A 393 -79.10 -72.46 -19.43
N ILE A 394 -80.03 -71.95 -20.22
CA ILE A 394 -81.15 -71.14 -19.70
C ILE A 394 -82.29 -72.10 -19.35
N LEU A 395 -82.59 -72.20 -18.06
CA LEU A 395 -83.73 -72.91 -17.51
C LEU A 395 -84.97 -72.03 -17.63
N ALA A 396 -85.77 -72.20 -18.69
CA ALA A 396 -87.05 -71.51 -18.85
C ALA A 396 -88.19 -72.31 -18.20
N LEU A 397 -88.74 -71.78 -17.10
CA LEU A 397 -90.04 -72.20 -16.56
C LEU A 397 -91.18 -71.78 -17.50
N HIS A 398 -91.99 -72.77 -17.85
CA HIS A 398 -93.40 -72.75 -18.25
C HIS A 398 -94.14 -71.38 -18.29
N GLY A 399 -94.48 -70.95 -19.51
CA GLY A 399 -95.86 -70.99 -20.04
C GLY A 399 -96.91 -70.03 -19.48
N GLY A 400 -97.49 -69.20 -20.37
CA GLY A 400 -98.86 -68.69 -20.21
C GLY A 400 -99.11 -67.31 -20.81
N GLY A 401 -99.37 -67.24 -22.11
CA GLY A 401 -99.85 -66.03 -22.77
C GLY A 401 -101.33 -65.74 -22.44
N GLN A 402 -101.68 -64.45 -22.42
CA GLN A 402 -103.06 -63.99 -22.63
C GLN A 402 -103.06 -62.81 -23.61
N THR A 403 -104.06 -62.86 -24.48
CA THR A 403 -104.33 -62.01 -25.65
C THR A 403 -104.82 -60.61 -25.27
N ALA A 404 -104.58 -59.67 -26.18
CA ALA A 404 -104.99 -58.28 -26.12
C ALA A 404 -106.52 -58.05 -26.23
N ASN A 405 -107.01 -57.07 -25.46
CA ASN A 405 -108.01 -56.05 -25.80
C ASN A 405 -108.07 -55.10 -24.58
N SER A 406 -108.26 -53.79 -24.65
CA SER A 406 -108.80 -52.88 -25.66
C SER A 406 -108.56 -51.45 -25.15
N SER A 407 -108.43 -50.49 -26.07
CA SER A 407 -108.83 -49.06 -25.93
C SER A 407 -108.23 -48.20 -24.82
#